data_AF-A0A4Z0C6D8-F1
#
_entry.id   AF-A0A4Z0C6D8-F1
#
_cell.length_a   1.000
_cell.length_b   1.000
_cell.length_c   1.000
_cell.angle_alpha   90.00
_cell.angle_beta   90.00
_cell.angle_gamma   90.00
#
_symmetry.space_group_name_H-M   'P 1'
#
loop_
_entity.id
_entity.type
_entity.pdbx_description
1 polymer ?
#
loop_
_entity_poly.entity_id
_entity_poly.type
_entity_poly.pdbx_seq_one_letter_code
_entity_poly.pdbx_strand_id
1 'polypeptide(L)'
;MMFDFDLARMGVVYFHLLACCIAIGTVFMSDLRMVRSLLRADEVTVEQDHLEGLQTVVSRALLALWITGAMLVGMDVWAKGAPVLLNPKLQAKIAIVVLLTLNGFALHRIVLPALQRVTCMLHLAPSMRQFAVLAGAVSGVSWLYAAALGVGRPLNWKYSLTEIVMAYPAFIACGFMGMTLLMTWCSYRRQAIGVRAAG
;
A
#
# COMPACT_ATOMS: atom_id res chain seq x y z
N MET A 1 33.89 -14.88 11.45
CA MET A 1 32.63 -14.84 12.21
C MET A 1 31.97 -13.46 12.20
N MET A 2 32.63 -12.38 12.66
CA MET A 2 32.05 -11.02 12.61
C MET A 2 31.84 -10.50 11.18
N PHE A 3 32.81 -10.74 10.28
CA PHE A 3 32.71 -10.38 8.86
C PHE A 3 31.57 -11.09 8.13
N ASP A 4 31.31 -12.36 8.47
CA ASP A 4 30.24 -13.17 7.87
C ASP A 4 28.85 -12.67 8.29
N PHE A 5 28.72 -12.23 9.55
CA PHE A 5 27.47 -11.71 10.09
C PHE A 5 27.08 -10.38 9.43
N ASP A 6 28.04 -9.45 9.26
CA ASP A 6 27.79 -8.17 8.61
C ASP A 6 27.45 -8.33 7.13
N LEU A 7 28.11 -9.25 6.43
CA LEU A 7 27.81 -9.59 5.03
C LEU A 7 26.40 -10.20 4.89
N ALA A 8 26.05 -11.15 5.77
CA ALA A 8 24.71 -11.73 5.80
C ALA A 8 23.64 -10.66 6.06
N ARG A 9 23.88 -9.77 7.04
CA ARG A 9 22.97 -8.66 7.36
C ARG A 9 22.77 -7.75 6.16
N MET A 10 23.86 -7.39 5.47
CA MET A 10 23.81 -6.57 4.26
C MET A 10 22.98 -7.25 3.17
N GLY A 11 23.16 -8.56 2.96
CA GLY A 11 22.38 -9.35 2.01
C GLY A 11 20.87 -9.31 2.32
N VAL A 12 20.49 -9.55 3.57
CA VAL A 12 19.07 -9.49 4.00
C VAL A 12 18.49 -8.09 3.80
N VAL A 13 19.23 -7.03 4.16
CA VAL A 13 18.79 -5.64 3.92
C VAL A 13 18.57 -5.40 2.43
N TYR A 14 19.50 -5.84 1.59
CA TYR A 14 19.41 -5.68 0.14
C TYR A 14 18.15 -6.35 -0.43
N PHE A 15 17.91 -7.62 -0.08
CA PHE A 15 16.70 -8.33 -0.50
C PHE A 15 15.42 -7.70 0.04
N HIS A 16 15.42 -7.23 1.29
CA HIS A 16 14.29 -6.50 1.88
C HIS A 16 13.95 -5.24 1.07
N LEU A 17 14.97 -4.44 0.71
CA LEU A 17 14.78 -3.23 -0.09
C LEU A 17 14.30 -3.56 -1.50
N LEU A 18 14.85 -4.60 -2.14
CA LEU A 18 14.40 -5.03 -3.46
C LEU A 18 12.91 -5.43 -3.46
N ALA A 19 12.49 -6.23 -2.48
CA ALA A 19 11.10 -6.61 -2.30
C ALA A 19 10.20 -5.38 -2.06
N CYS A 20 10.68 -4.41 -1.27
CA CYS A 20 9.99 -3.14 -1.02
C CYS A 20 9.80 -2.35 -2.31
N CYS A 21 10.84 -2.21 -3.14
CA CYS A 21 10.80 -1.50 -4.41
C CYS A 21 9.82 -2.16 -5.39
N ILE A 22 9.83 -3.50 -5.50
CA ILE A 22 8.89 -4.24 -6.34
C ILE A 22 7.46 -4.02 -5.88
N ALA A 23 7.19 -4.10 -4.57
CA ALA A 23 5.86 -3.89 -4.02
C ALA A 23 5.35 -2.46 -4.28
N ILE A 24 6.13 -1.44 -3.94
CA ILE A 24 5.77 -0.03 -4.15
C ILE A 24 5.56 0.26 -5.64
N GLY A 25 6.47 -0.19 -6.49
CA GLY A 25 6.35 -0.01 -7.94
C GLY A 25 5.07 -0.61 -8.48
N THR A 26 4.72 -1.82 -8.02
CA THR A 26 3.50 -2.53 -8.45
C THR A 26 2.23 -1.83 -7.97
N VAL A 27 2.18 -1.42 -6.69
CA VAL A 27 1.03 -0.70 -6.10
C VAL A 27 0.86 0.66 -6.76
N PHE A 28 1.94 1.43 -6.92
CA PHE A 28 1.89 2.77 -7.52
C PHE A 28 1.41 2.71 -8.99
N MET A 29 1.87 1.72 -9.76
CA MET A 29 1.41 1.54 -11.14
C MET A 29 -0.07 1.10 -11.20
N SER A 30 -0.51 0.27 -10.26
CA SER A 30 -1.92 -0.10 -10.12
C SER A 30 -2.79 1.13 -9.86
N ASP A 31 -2.41 1.95 -8.88
CA ASP A 31 -3.15 3.17 -8.52
C ASP A 31 -3.19 4.17 -9.68
N LEU A 32 -2.07 4.36 -10.38
CA LEU A 32 -2.00 5.25 -11.53
C LEU A 32 -2.86 4.79 -12.70
N ARG A 33 -2.93 3.48 -12.96
CA ARG A 33 -3.82 2.93 -13.99
C ARG A 33 -5.28 3.10 -13.63
N MET A 34 -5.65 2.87 -12.37
CA MET A 34 -7.00 3.12 -11.87
C MET A 34 -7.39 4.59 -12.06
N VAL A 35 -6.54 5.54 -11.65
CA VAL A 35 -6.77 6.98 -11.85
C VAL A 35 -6.90 7.35 -13.33
N ARG A 36 -6.03 6.80 -14.19
CA ARG A 36 -6.10 7.04 -15.66
C ARG A 36 -7.39 6.50 -16.27
N SER A 37 -7.84 5.31 -15.86
CA SER A 37 -9.12 4.71 -16.30
C SER A 37 -10.31 5.60 -15.92
N LEU A 38 -10.30 6.15 -14.70
CA LEU A 38 -11.34 7.10 -14.27
C LEU A 38 -11.35 8.37 -15.12
N LEU A 39 -10.17 8.93 -15.41
CA LEU A 39 -10.02 10.19 -16.14
C LEU A 39 -10.35 10.11 -17.63
N ARG A 40 -9.95 9.03 -18.31
CA ARG A 40 -10.15 8.90 -19.77
C ARG A 40 -11.58 8.55 -20.17
N ALA A 41 -12.45 8.28 -19.20
CA ALA A 41 -13.78 7.71 -19.42
C ALA A 41 -13.79 6.41 -20.24
N ASP A 42 -12.60 5.86 -20.47
CA ASP A 42 -12.36 4.76 -21.37
C ASP A 42 -13.01 3.51 -20.77
N GLU A 43 -13.72 2.75 -21.58
CA GLU A 43 -14.03 1.34 -21.29
C GLU A 43 -12.73 0.54 -21.44
N VAL A 44 -11.66 0.96 -20.76
CA VAL A 44 -10.55 0.07 -20.49
C VAL A 44 -11.16 -0.98 -19.59
N THR A 45 -11.61 -2.07 -20.22
CA THR A 45 -11.75 -3.38 -19.63
C THR A 45 -10.56 -3.50 -18.69
N VAL A 46 -10.85 -3.39 -17.40
CA VAL A 46 -9.91 -3.75 -16.36
C VAL A 46 -9.54 -5.19 -16.70
N GLU A 47 -8.41 -5.39 -17.39
CA GLU A 47 -8.02 -6.69 -17.90
C GLU A 47 -7.85 -7.58 -16.68
N GLN A 48 -8.83 -8.44 -16.47
CA GLN A 48 -9.16 -8.98 -15.14
C GLN A 48 -8.02 -9.86 -14.62
N ASP A 49 -7.37 -10.56 -15.54
CA ASP A 49 -6.15 -11.36 -15.32
C ASP A 49 -4.96 -10.51 -14.85
N HIS A 50 -4.90 -9.24 -15.27
CA HIS A 50 -3.82 -8.35 -14.88
C HIS A 50 -3.93 -7.90 -13.41
N LEU A 51 -5.15 -7.66 -12.90
CA LEU A 51 -5.33 -7.27 -11.50
C LEU A 51 -4.98 -8.39 -10.52
N GLU A 52 -5.37 -9.63 -10.82
CA GLU A 52 -5.01 -10.79 -10.01
C GLU A 52 -3.50 -11.03 -10.00
N GLY A 53 -2.85 -10.88 -11.16
CA GLY A 53 -1.40 -10.95 -11.28
C GLY A 53 -0.70 -9.91 -10.40
N LEU A 54 -1.14 -8.65 -10.42
CA LEU A 54 -0.58 -7.57 -9.59
C LEU A 54 -0.75 -7.87 -8.10
N GLN A 55 -1.95 -8.27 -7.66
CA GLN A 55 -2.20 -8.60 -6.25
C GLN A 55 -1.37 -9.80 -5.78
N THR A 56 -1.16 -10.80 -6.64
CA THR A 56 -0.29 -11.94 -6.35
C THR A 56 1.16 -11.48 -6.18
N VAL A 57 1.67 -10.62 -7.07
CA VAL A 57 3.02 -10.04 -6.96
C VAL A 57 3.17 -9.25 -5.66
N VAL A 58 2.21 -8.38 -5.31
CA VAL A 58 2.23 -7.60 -4.06
C VAL A 58 2.18 -8.52 -2.84
N SER A 59 1.36 -9.57 -2.85
CA SER A 59 1.24 -10.54 -1.75
C SER A 59 2.54 -11.31 -1.54
N ARG A 60 3.20 -11.75 -2.62
CA ARG A 60 4.51 -12.41 -2.57
C ARG A 60 5.61 -11.48 -2.09
N ALA A 61 5.59 -10.21 -2.52
CA ALA A 61 6.53 -9.21 -2.06
C ALA A 61 6.34 -8.90 -0.56
N LEU A 62 5.09 -8.83 -0.09
CA LEU A 62 4.76 -8.65 1.32
C LEU A 62 5.23 -9.84 2.18
N LEU A 63 5.07 -11.08 1.69
CA LEU A 63 5.62 -12.26 2.34
C LEU A 63 7.15 -12.20 2.44
N ALA A 64 7.83 -11.83 1.35
CA ALA A 64 9.28 -11.66 1.36
C ALA A 64 9.72 -10.57 2.35
N LEU A 65 8.97 -9.47 2.48
CA LEU A 65 9.22 -8.41 3.45
C LEU A 65 9.01 -8.85 4.90
N TRP A 66 8.01 -9.69 5.17
CA TRP A 66 7.81 -10.30 6.47
C TRP A 66 8.99 -11.19 6.86
N ILE A 67 9.41 -12.10 5.96
CA ILE A 67 10.52 -13.02 6.20
C ILE A 67 11.81 -12.24 6.44
N THR A 68 12.18 -11.37 5.51
CA THR A 68 13.42 -10.58 5.61
C THR A 68 13.36 -9.58 6.77
N GLY A 69 12.20 -8.97 7.05
CA GLY A 69 12.01 -8.08 8.19
C GLY A 69 12.17 -8.80 9.53
N ALA A 70 11.59 -9.98 9.68
CA ALA A 70 11.75 -10.81 10.87
C ALA A 70 13.21 -11.24 11.06
N MET A 71 13.91 -11.61 9.98
CA MET A 71 15.35 -11.89 10.02
C MET A 71 16.15 -10.67 10.51
N LEU A 72 15.90 -9.47 9.97
CA LEU A 72 16.61 -8.25 10.41
C LEU A 72 16.37 -7.93 11.89
N VAL A 73 15.13 -8.07 12.36
CA VAL A 73 14.79 -7.86 13.77
C VAL A 73 15.48 -8.92 14.64
N GLY A 74 15.46 -10.19 14.23
CA GLY A 74 16.15 -11.28 14.93
C GLY A 74 17.66 -11.06 15.02
N MET A 75 18.30 -10.63 13.93
CA MET A 75 19.72 -10.29 13.89
C MET A 75 20.05 -9.09 14.80
N ASP A 76 19.22 -8.03 14.77
CA ASP A 76 19.44 -6.87 15.62
C ASP A 76 19.22 -7.19 17.11
N VAL A 77 18.24 -8.04 17.46
CA VAL A 77 18.02 -8.53 18.83
C VAL A 77 19.17 -9.43 19.28
N TRP A 78 19.70 -10.29 18.41
CA TRP A 78 20.87 -11.12 18.72
C TRP A 78 22.11 -10.27 19.00
N ALA A 79 22.33 -9.21 18.20
CA ALA A 79 23.51 -8.37 18.32
C ALA A 79 23.44 -7.33 19.45
N LYS A 80 22.26 -6.78 19.75
CA LYS A 80 22.09 -5.63 20.68
C LYS A 80 21.17 -5.93 21.87
N GLY A 81 20.53 -7.10 21.90
CA GLY A 81 19.59 -7.50 22.93
C GLY A 81 18.13 -7.09 22.67
N ALA A 82 17.25 -7.52 23.59
CA ALA A 82 15.81 -7.26 23.55
C ALA A 82 15.38 -5.77 23.52
N PRO A 83 16.14 -4.79 24.06
CA PRO A 83 15.73 -3.37 24.03
C PRO A 83 15.51 -2.79 22.62
N VAL A 84 16.03 -3.43 21.56
CA VAL A 84 15.77 -3.04 20.17
C VAL A 84 14.27 -3.05 19.85
N LEU A 85 13.50 -3.95 20.46
CA LEU A 85 12.04 -4.06 20.26
C LEU A 85 11.26 -2.87 20.85
N LEU A 86 11.89 -2.10 21.74
CA LEU A 86 11.30 -0.90 22.33
C LEU A 86 11.48 0.33 21.43
N ASN A 87 12.21 0.22 20.32
CA ASN A 87 12.37 1.33 19.39
C ASN A 87 11.00 1.70 18.78
N PRO A 88 10.47 2.91 19.03
CA PRO A 88 9.15 3.32 18.55
C PRO A 88 9.01 3.24 17.03
N LYS A 89 10.11 3.48 16.31
CA LYS A 89 10.17 3.39 14.86
C LYS A 89 9.96 1.95 14.37
N LEU A 90 10.56 0.98 15.06
CA LEU A 90 10.40 -0.43 14.71
C LEU A 90 8.96 -0.89 14.96
N GLN A 91 8.40 -0.49 16.10
CA GLN A 91 7.01 -0.77 16.45
C GLN A 91 6.03 -0.19 15.43
N ALA A 92 6.22 1.07 15.03
CA ALA A 92 5.43 1.70 13.97
C ALA A 92 5.52 0.92 12.64
N LYS A 93 6.73 0.51 12.24
CA LYS A 93 6.92 -0.28 11.01
C LYS A 93 6.17 -1.61 11.08
N ILE A 94 6.29 -2.36 12.18
CA ILE A 94 5.59 -3.64 12.36
C ILE A 94 4.07 -3.42 12.34
N ALA A 95 3.56 -2.43 13.07
CA ALA A 95 2.14 -2.11 13.11
C ALA A 95 1.57 -1.81 11.71
N ILE A 96 2.29 -1.03 10.91
CA ILE A 96 1.87 -0.69 9.54
C ILE A 96 1.94 -1.91 8.62
N VAL A 97 2.95 -2.77 8.75
CA VAL A 97 3.04 -4.01 7.95
C VAL A 97 1.93 -5.00 8.32
N VAL A 98 1.56 -5.10 9.60
CA VAL A 98 0.38 -5.88 10.04
C VAL A 98 -0.90 -5.32 9.41
N LEU A 99 -1.09 -4.00 9.48
CA LEU A 99 -2.25 -3.34 8.88
C LEU A 99 -2.29 -3.55 7.36
N LEU A 100 -1.16 -3.46 6.67
CA LEU A 100 -1.03 -3.79 5.24
C LEU A 100 -1.46 -5.22 4.94
N THR A 101 -1.10 -6.16 5.81
CA THR A 101 -1.45 -7.58 5.64
C THR A 101 -2.97 -7.78 5.77
N LEU A 102 -3.58 -7.16 6.77
CA LEU A 102 -5.04 -7.20 6.97
C LEU A 102 -5.78 -6.51 5.81
N ASN A 103 -5.31 -5.34 5.38
CA ASN A 103 -5.87 -4.60 4.26
C ASN A 103 -5.71 -5.36 2.93
N GLY A 104 -4.57 -6.01 2.71
CA GLY A 104 -4.32 -6.86 1.55
C GLY A 104 -5.30 -8.04 1.49
N PHE A 105 -5.60 -8.66 2.62
CA PHE A 105 -6.63 -9.69 2.70
C PHE A 105 -8.02 -9.17 2.33
N ALA A 106 -8.40 -8.00 2.85
CA ALA A 106 -9.66 -7.35 2.50
C ALA A 106 -9.74 -6.99 1.00
N LEU A 107 -8.64 -6.51 0.42
CA LEU A 107 -8.55 -6.22 -1.01
C LEU A 107 -8.74 -7.49 -1.85
N HIS A 108 -8.09 -8.59 -1.49
CA HIS A 108 -8.15 -9.84 -2.25
C HIS A 108 -9.51 -10.55 -2.12
N ARG A 109 -10.13 -10.52 -0.94
CA ARG A 109 -11.37 -11.26 -0.67
C ARG A 109 -12.65 -10.47 -0.97
N ILE A 110 -12.60 -9.14 -0.92
CA ILE A 110 -13.80 -8.30 -0.99
C ILE A 110 -13.73 -7.38 -2.21
N VAL A 111 -12.64 -6.61 -2.35
CA VAL A 111 -12.55 -5.57 -3.39
C VAL A 111 -12.33 -6.17 -4.79
N LEU A 112 -11.40 -7.11 -4.91
CA LEU A 112 -11.08 -7.73 -6.20
C LEU A 112 -12.28 -8.49 -6.80
N PRO A 113 -13.02 -9.35 -6.06
CA PRO A 113 -14.18 -10.03 -6.61
C PRO A 113 -15.31 -9.07 -6.99
N ALA A 114 -15.45 -7.94 -6.29
CA ALA A 114 -16.44 -6.92 -6.63
C ALA A 114 -16.05 -6.17 -7.91
N LEU A 115 -14.76 -5.86 -8.11
CA LEU A 115 -14.26 -5.22 -9.31
C LEU A 115 -14.33 -6.13 -10.53
N GLN A 116 -14.16 -7.45 -10.37
CA GLN A 116 -14.31 -8.42 -11.46
C GLN A 116 -15.73 -8.52 -12.02
N ARG A 117 -16.75 -8.12 -11.25
CA ARG A 117 -18.15 -8.15 -11.67
C ARG A 117 -18.57 -6.92 -12.47
N VAL A 118 -17.69 -5.93 -12.62
CA VAL A 118 -17.99 -4.69 -13.34
C VAL A 118 -16.89 -4.33 -14.32
N THR A 119 -17.24 -3.63 -15.39
CA THR A 119 -16.26 -3.09 -16.35
C THR A 119 -15.60 -1.81 -15.83
N CYS A 120 -16.27 -1.06 -14.94
CA CYS A 120 -15.80 0.21 -14.41
C CYS A 120 -16.08 0.35 -12.92
N MET A 121 -15.12 0.89 -12.17
CA MET A 121 -15.26 1.15 -10.72
C MET A 121 -16.44 2.09 -10.38
N LEU A 122 -16.86 2.96 -11.30
CA LEU A 122 -18.03 3.82 -11.11
C LEU A 122 -19.34 3.02 -11.01
N HIS A 123 -19.40 1.81 -11.60
CA HIS A 123 -20.59 0.95 -11.59
C HIS A 123 -20.72 0.12 -10.31
N LEU A 124 -19.74 0.16 -9.40
CA LEU A 124 -19.90 -0.43 -8.07
C LEU A 124 -21.01 0.29 -7.30
N ALA A 125 -21.69 -0.48 -6.43
CA ALA A 125 -22.56 0.10 -5.41
C ALA A 125 -21.79 1.17 -4.61
N PRO A 126 -22.41 2.31 -4.25
CA PRO A 126 -21.72 3.44 -3.64
C PRO A 126 -20.89 3.08 -2.40
N SER A 127 -21.43 2.22 -1.53
CA SER A 127 -20.74 1.73 -0.32
C SER A 127 -19.50 0.89 -0.66
N MET A 128 -19.62 -0.03 -1.60
CA MET A 128 -18.51 -0.88 -2.04
C MET A 128 -17.42 -0.06 -2.75
N ARG A 129 -17.82 0.95 -3.52
CA ARG A 129 -16.89 1.89 -4.16
C ARG A 129 -16.11 2.69 -3.12
N GLN A 130 -16.77 3.25 -2.11
CA GLN A 130 -16.11 3.96 -1.02
C GLN A 130 -15.14 3.05 -0.24
N PHE A 131 -15.56 1.82 0.04
CA PHE A 131 -14.69 0.84 0.68
C PHE A 131 -13.45 0.52 -0.17
N ALA A 132 -13.61 0.32 -1.48
CA ALA A 132 -12.49 0.09 -2.39
C ALA A 132 -11.52 1.29 -2.46
N VAL A 133 -12.05 2.52 -2.44
CA VAL A 133 -11.23 3.74 -2.37
C VAL A 133 -10.46 3.82 -1.06
N LEU A 134 -11.12 3.53 0.06
CA LEU A 134 -10.47 3.53 1.37
C LEU A 134 -9.38 2.46 1.44
N ALA A 135 -9.67 1.23 1.02
CA ALA A 135 -8.71 0.13 1.01
C ALA A 135 -7.51 0.42 0.10
N GLY A 136 -7.74 1.05 -1.05
CA GLY A 136 -6.69 1.54 -1.95
C GLY A 136 -5.82 2.63 -1.29
N ALA A 137 -6.45 3.67 -0.71
CA ALA A 137 -5.75 4.75 -0.03
C ALA A 137 -4.90 4.24 1.15
N VAL A 138 -5.47 3.34 1.97
CA VAL A 138 -4.74 2.67 3.07
C VAL A 138 -3.53 1.92 2.52
N SER A 139 -3.70 1.14 1.44
CA SER A 139 -2.61 0.40 0.81
C SER A 139 -1.48 1.32 0.34
N GLY A 140 -1.78 2.27 -0.55
CA GLY A 140 -0.78 3.16 -1.15
C GLY A 140 -0.03 3.99 -0.12
N VAL A 141 -0.76 4.57 0.85
CA VAL A 141 -0.15 5.35 1.94
C VAL A 141 0.71 4.47 2.83
N SER A 142 0.25 3.27 3.22
CA SER A 142 1.04 2.38 4.08
C SER A 142 2.36 1.97 3.45
N TRP A 143 2.36 1.65 2.15
CA TRP A 143 3.57 1.27 1.43
C TRP A 143 4.61 2.38 1.43
N LEU A 144 4.20 3.60 1.06
CA LEU A 144 5.08 4.77 1.04
C LEU A 144 5.53 5.17 2.45
N TYR A 145 4.63 5.10 3.43
CA TYR A 145 4.93 5.46 4.81
C TYR A 145 5.92 4.46 5.44
N ALA A 146 5.73 3.15 5.25
CA ALA A 146 6.67 2.13 5.71
C ALA A 146 8.06 2.28 5.06
N ALA A 147 8.12 2.67 3.79
CA ALA A 147 9.38 2.98 3.10
C ALA A 147 10.06 4.23 3.67
N ALA A 148 9.29 5.29 3.93
CA ALA A 148 9.79 6.51 4.56
C ALA A 148 10.37 6.23 5.96
N LEU A 149 9.68 5.40 6.77
CA LEU A 149 10.23 4.90 8.02
C LEU A 149 11.52 4.11 7.78
N GLY A 150 11.59 3.26 6.76
CA GLY A 150 12.80 2.51 6.40
C GLY A 150 14.04 3.42 6.22
N VAL A 151 13.89 4.54 5.51
CA VAL A 151 14.99 5.47 5.20
C VAL A 151 15.28 6.46 6.34
N GLY A 152 14.28 6.79 7.16
CA GLY A 152 14.38 7.83 8.20
C GLY A 152 15.27 7.45 9.38
N ARG A 153 16.60 7.40 9.20
CA ARG A 153 17.59 7.19 10.27
C ARG A 153 17.45 8.20 11.43
N PRO A 154 17.18 9.50 11.19
CA PRO A 154 17.02 10.50 12.26
C PRO A 154 15.79 10.29 13.16
N LEU A 155 14.86 9.41 12.77
CA LEU A 155 13.65 9.11 13.56
C LEU A 155 13.92 8.10 14.68
N ASN A 156 15.05 7.39 14.65
CA ASN A 156 15.40 6.41 15.67
C ASN A 156 15.52 7.11 17.03
N TRP A 157 14.69 6.69 17.99
CA TRP A 157 14.69 7.18 19.39
C TRP A 157 14.42 8.68 19.58
N LYS A 158 14.14 9.42 18.51
CA LYS A 158 13.89 10.87 18.58
C LYS A 158 12.43 11.24 18.81
N TYR A 159 11.52 10.41 18.29
CA TYR A 159 10.07 10.61 18.39
C TYR A 159 9.43 9.43 19.10
N SER A 160 8.36 9.72 19.84
CA SER A 160 7.49 8.70 20.43
C SER A 160 6.71 7.94 19.35
N LEU A 161 6.17 6.77 19.72
CA LEU A 161 5.37 5.95 18.82
C LEU A 161 4.15 6.73 18.31
N THR A 162 3.50 7.47 19.20
CA THR A 162 2.33 8.28 18.90
C THR A 162 2.66 9.38 17.90
N GLU A 163 3.79 10.08 18.07
CA GLU A 163 4.20 11.15 17.14
C GLU A 163 4.47 10.65 15.72
N ILE A 164 5.02 9.44 15.62
CA ILE A 164 5.20 8.80 14.32
C ILE A 164 3.82 8.46 13.75
N VAL A 165 3.03 7.66 14.47
CA VAL A 165 1.78 7.10 13.95
C VAL A 165 0.69 8.16 13.74
N MET A 166 0.69 9.30 14.42
CA MET A 166 -0.36 10.33 14.27
C MET A 166 -0.44 10.93 12.87
N ALA A 167 0.69 11.04 12.15
CA ALA A 167 0.71 11.55 10.78
C ALA A 167 0.06 10.57 9.79
N TYR A 168 0.04 9.28 10.11
CA TYR A 168 -0.39 8.22 9.21
C TYR A 168 -1.90 8.27 8.87
N PRO A 169 -2.84 8.39 9.84
CA PRO A 169 -4.25 8.60 9.54
C PRO A 169 -4.53 9.85 8.71
N ALA A 170 -3.77 10.93 8.93
CA ALA A 170 -3.92 12.16 8.15
C ALA A 170 -3.57 11.94 6.67
N PHE A 171 -2.48 11.21 6.39
CA PHE A 171 -2.14 10.85 5.00
C PHE A 171 -3.19 9.94 4.35
N ILE A 172 -3.76 8.99 5.09
CA ILE A 172 -4.87 8.16 4.60
C ILE A 172 -6.09 9.03 4.27
N ALA A 173 -6.47 9.92 5.18
CA ALA A 173 -7.61 10.82 4.99
C ALA A 173 -7.42 11.70 3.75
N CYS A 174 -6.22 12.26 3.55
CA CYS A 174 -5.88 13.03 2.36
C CYS A 174 -6.00 12.19 1.08
N GLY A 175 -5.44 10.99 1.05
CA GLY A 175 -5.53 10.09 -0.11
C GLY A 175 -6.97 9.68 -0.43
N PHE A 176 -7.74 9.32 0.59
CA PHE A 176 -9.15 8.95 0.49
C PHE A 176 -10.00 10.11 -0.04
N MET A 177 -9.83 11.31 0.53
CA MET A 177 -10.56 12.50 0.12
C MET A 177 -10.21 12.90 -1.31
N GLY A 178 -8.92 12.90 -1.67
CA GLY A 178 -8.47 13.20 -3.04
C GLY A 178 -9.08 12.26 -4.08
N MET A 179 -9.08 10.95 -3.81
CA MET A 179 -9.66 9.96 -4.71
C MET A 179 -11.19 10.05 -4.78
N THR A 180 -11.85 10.36 -3.66
CA THR A 180 -13.31 10.56 -3.63
C THR A 180 -13.71 11.78 -4.46
N LEU A 181 -13.00 12.91 -4.31
CA LEU A 181 -13.21 14.12 -5.11
C LEU A 181 -12.97 13.88 -6.61
N LEU A 182 -11.93 13.11 -6.95
CA LEU A 182 -11.68 12.70 -8.33
C LEU A 182 -12.86 11.90 -8.90
N MET A 183 -13.40 10.94 -8.14
CA MET A 183 -14.53 10.13 -8.59
C MET A 183 -15.81 10.92 -8.77
N THR A 184 -16.14 11.83 -7.84
CA THR A 184 -17.33 12.67 -7.96
C THR A 184 -17.20 13.60 -9.17
N TRP A 185 -16.02 14.18 -9.39
CA TRP A 185 -15.75 15.00 -10.56
C TRP A 185 -15.89 14.23 -11.88
N CYS A 186 -15.30 13.03 -11.97
CA CYS A 186 -15.43 12.16 -13.15
C CYS A 186 -16.89 11.73 -13.39
N SER A 187 -17.64 11.42 -12.33
CA SER A 187 -19.06 11.04 -12.43
C SER A 187 -19.91 12.19 -12.97
N TYR A 188 -19.69 13.40 -12.44
CA TYR A 188 -20.37 14.61 -12.90
C TYR A 188 -20.06 14.90 -14.38
N ARG A 189 -18.78 14.80 -14.78
CA ARG A 189 -18.36 15.02 -16.17
C ARG A 189 -19.01 14.03 -17.14
N ARG A 190 -19.12 12.74 -16.77
CA ARG A 190 -19.78 11.71 -17.59
C ARG A 190 -21.28 11.99 -17.79
N GLN A 191 -21.98 12.40 -16.73
CA GLN A 191 -23.40 12.79 -16.82
C GLN A 191 -23.60 13.99 -17.76
N ALA A 192 -22.75 15.02 -17.63
CA ALA A 192 -22.82 16.21 -18.47
C ALA A 192 -22.58 15.93 -19.97
N ILE A 193 -21.70 14.97 -20.31
CA ILE A 193 -21.48 14.54 -21.70
C ILE A 193 -22.66 13.72 -22.21
N GLY A 194 -23.18 12.77 -21.42
CA GLY A 194 -24.32 11.94 -21.81
C GLY A 194 -25.59 12.75 -22.12
N VAL A 195 -25.86 13.80 -21.33
CA VAL A 195 -26.98 14.72 -21.57
C VAL A 195 -26.82 15.49 -22.88
N ARG A 196 -25.58 15.89 -23.25
CA ARG A 196 -25.31 16.59 -24.52
C ARG A 196 -25.35 15.70 -25.76
N ALA A 197 -25.18 14.39 -25.62
CA ALA A 197 -25.26 13.45 -26.72
C ALA A 197 -26.70 12.99 -27.02
N ALA A 198 -27.63 13.20 -26.08
CA ALA A 198 -29.03 12.77 -26.17
C ALA A 198 -30.01 13.88 -26.59
N GLY A 199 -29.53 15.11 -26.75
CA GLY A 199 -30.30 16.27 -27.23
C GLY A 199 -29.71 16.82 -28.51
#